data_AF-A0A0G0CD04-F1
#
_entry.id   AF-A0A0G0CD04-F1
#
_cell.length_a   1.000
_cell.length_b   1.000
_cell.length_c   1.000
_cell.angle_alpha   90.00
_cell.angle_beta   90.00
_cell.angle_gamma   90.00
#
_symmetry.space_group_name_H-M   'P 1'
#
loop_
_entity.id
_entity.type
_entity.pdbx_description
1 polymer ?
#
loop_
_entity_poly.entity_id
_entity_poly.type
_entity_poly.pdbx_seq_one_letter_code
_entity_poly.pdbx_strand_id
1 'polypeptide(L)'
;MSEETSRIEISDINTLESLKSKEKLEKVWELYGKLRKCMMRGFSEIQGTELYTGGNDIGKSSAENTPLAALQLIFTMAQSLHPLVEELSRIDYKSLQSEKAEEEFKKLIDGKVLENLGIIVDLGCGHEPYYPRLCRLLGAQEVWTVDVISAKDFNRQPQKTNPQIIAEERKNHIQLDLNNPTAVEIILSRIGRDNIDLVTEAYLSTGGPHEDKYYISYKGEEIAMKLLKKGGVYFNPETQELKIK
;
A
#
# COMPACT_ATOMS: atom_id res chain seq x y z
N MET A 1 16.62 -24.28 4.35
CA MET A 1 16.03 -23.21 3.51
C MET A 1 16.77 -21.95 3.87
N SER A 2 17.57 -21.44 2.93
CA SER A 2 18.47 -20.30 3.12
C SER A 2 17.70 -19.01 3.32
N GLU A 3 18.10 -18.23 4.33
CA GLU A 3 17.68 -16.85 4.51
C GLU A 3 18.20 -16.00 3.35
N GLU A 4 17.38 -15.84 2.31
CA GLU A 4 17.62 -14.86 1.25
C GLU A 4 17.43 -13.46 1.85
N THR A 5 18.57 -12.84 2.15
CA THR A 5 18.68 -11.43 2.48
C THR A 5 18.35 -10.64 1.22
N SER A 6 17.18 -9.98 1.19
CA SER A 6 16.84 -9.01 0.15
C SER A 6 17.92 -7.93 0.14
N ARG A 7 18.54 -7.71 -1.04
CA ARG A 7 19.58 -6.69 -1.23
C ARG A 7 18.92 -5.33 -1.31
N ILE A 8 19.14 -4.48 -0.31
CA ILE A 8 18.85 -3.05 -0.41
C ILE A 8 19.90 -2.46 -1.36
N GLU A 9 19.55 -2.24 -2.62
CA GLU A 9 20.41 -1.54 -3.58
C GLU A 9 20.22 -0.03 -3.40
N ILE A 10 21.23 0.60 -2.81
CA ILE A 10 21.32 2.06 -2.67
C ILE A 10 22.24 2.55 -3.79
N SER A 11 21.71 3.30 -4.76
CA SER A 11 22.54 3.95 -5.78
C SER A 11 23.20 5.22 -5.19
N ASP A 12 24.55 5.24 -5.21
CA ASP A 12 25.49 6.36 -4.96
C ASP A 12 25.05 7.56 -4.10
N ILE A 13 25.39 7.63 -2.80
CA ILE A 13 25.16 8.88 -2.03
C ILE A 13 26.18 9.15 -0.89
N ASN A 14 27.01 10.18 -1.06
CA ASN A 14 28.02 10.69 -0.10
C ASN A 14 27.53 11.92 0.71
N THR A 15 26.48 11.83 1.54
CA THR A 15 26.07 12.93 2.46
C THR A 15 25.43 12.43 3.76
N LEU A 16 25.52 13.19 4.85
CA LEU A 16 24.97 12.84 6.18
C LEU A 16 23.44 12.57 6.18
N GLU A 17 22.72 13.14 5.22
CA GLU A 17 21.30 12.87 4.97
C GLU A 17 21.05 11.44 4.46
N SER A 18 21.96 10.87 3.66
CA SER A 18 21.81 9.51 3.14
C SER A 18 21.95 8.46 4.24
N LEU A 19 22.84 8.68 5.20
CA LEU A 19 22.99 7.84 6.38
C LEU A 19 21.72 7.82 7.23
N LYS A 20 21.10 8.98 7.47
CA LYS A 20 19.82 9.08 8.21
C LYS A 20 18.68 8.38 7.47
N SER A 21 18.62 8.51 6.15
CA SER A 21 17.62 7.80 5.34
C SER A 21 17.82 6.28 5.38
N LYS A 22 19.07 5.83 5.34
CA LYS A 22 19.42 4.40 5.43
C LYS A 22 19.04 3.81 6.79
N GLU A 23 19.44 4.45 7.90
CA GLU A 23 19.08 4.00 9.26
C GLU A 23 17.56 3.95 9.48
N LYS A 24 16.82 4.95 8.96
CA LYS A 24 15.36 4.93 9.01
C LYS A 24 14.81 3.71 8.27
N LEU A 25 15.30 3.41 7.07
CA LEU A 25 14.81 2.31 6.26
C LEU A 25 15.16 0.94 6.82
N GLU A 26 16.33 0.79 7.43
CA GLU A 26 16.68 -0.43 8.17
C GLU A 26 15.68 -0.69 9.30
N LYS A 27 15.30 0.35 10.05
CA LYS A 27 14.25 0.24 11.09
C LYS A 27 12.89 -0.10 10.51
N VAL A 28 12.49 0.53 9.41
CA VAL A 28 11.25 0.23 8.71
C VAL A 28 11.24 -1.22 8.23
N TRP A 29 12.33 -1.69 7.65
CA TRP A 29 12.45 -3.06 7.15
C TRP A 29 12.40 -4.10 8.28
N GLU A 30 13.07 -3.81 9.39
CA GLU A 30 13.02 -4.65 10.59
C GLU A 30 11.59 -4.73 11.15
N LEU A 31 10.91 -3.58 11.28
CA LEU A 31 9.54 -3.50 11.77
C LEU A 31 8.56 -4.21 10.82
N TYR A 32 8.70 -4.00 9.50
CA TYR A 32 7.94 -4.71 8.46
C TYR A 32 8.09 -6.23 8.63
N GLY A 33 9.32 -6.73 8.79
CA GLY A 33 9.59 -8.15 9.01
C GLY A 33 8.94 -8.71 10.28
N LYS A 34 8.90 -7.94 11.38
CA LYS A 34 8.21 -8.32 12.62
C LYS A 34 6.70 -8.33 12.45
N LEU A 35 6.13 -7.25 11.94
CA LEU A 35 4.69 -7.13 11.70
C LEU A 35 4.19 -8.24 10.76
N ARG A 36 4.93 -8.54 9.69
CA ARG A 36 4.59 -9.64 8.77
C ARG A 36 4.45 -10.98 9.50
N LYS A 37 5.37 -11.29 10.42
CA LYS A 37 5.35 -12.53 11.22
C LYS A 37 4.18 -12.57 12.22
N CYS A 38 3.83 -11.42 12.78
CA CYS A 38 2.83 -11.29 13.85
C CYS A 38 1.40 -11.13 13.32
N MET A 39 1.19 -10.38 12.25
CA MET A 39 -0.14 -9.99 11.77
C MET A 39 -0.72 -10.94 10.72
N MET A 40 0.11 -11.54 9.87
CA MET A 40 -0.40 -12.37 8.79
C MET A 40 -0.83 -13.74 9.32
N ARG A 41 -2.12 -14.05 9.18
CA ARG A 41 -2.66 -15.38 9.44
C ARG A 41 -2.54 -16.24 8.18
N GLY A 42 -2.06 -17.47 8.36
CA GLY A 42 -1.73 -18.35 7.23
C GLY A 42 -0.65 -17.72 6.35
N PHE A 43 -0.93 -17.60 5.05
CA PHE A 43 0.02 -17.03 4.09
C PHE A 43 -0.37 -15.63 3.60
N SER A 44 -1.51 -15.04 4.02
CA SER A 44 -2.04 -13.91 3.24
C SER A 44 -2.84 -12.83 3.96
N GLU A 45 -3.56 -13.10 5.06
CA GLU A 45 -4.60 -12.18 5.54
C GLU A 45 -4.27 -11.45 6.86
N ILE A 46 -4.83 -10.24 7.04
CA ILE A 46 -4.80 -9.48 8.30
C ILE A 46 -6.20 -9.46 8.90
N GLN A 47 -6.36 -10.17 10.01
CA GLN A 47 -7.64 -10.30 10.70
C GLN A 47 -8.13 -8.98 11.32
N GLY A 48 -9.43 -8.87 11.55
CA GLY A 48 -10.03 -7.71 12.24
C GLY A 48 -10.17 -6.48 11.33
N THR A 49 -10.05 -6.67 10.01
CA THR A 49 -10.20 -5.61 9.01
C THR A 49 -11.54 -5.67 8.28
N GLU A 50 -12.29 -6.79 8.40
CA GLU A 50 -13.56 -7.05 7.69
C GLU A 50 -14.59 -5.91 7.74
N LEU A 51 -14.81 -5.29 8.90
CA LEU A 51 -15.76 -4.19 9.04
C LEU A 51 -15.33 -2.92 8.29
N TYR A 52 -14.02 -2.72 8.18
CA TYR A 52 -13.41 -1.53 7.57
C TYR A 52 -13.26 -1.68 6.06
N THR A 53 -13.11 -2.91 5.60
CA THR A 53 -13.02 -3.27 4.19
C THR A 53 -14.39 -3.50 3.55
N GLY A 54 -15.46 -3.66 4.32
CA GLY A 54 -16.81 -3.86 3.79
C GLY A 54 -17.13 -5.31 3.43
N GLY A 55 -16.57 -6.26 4.18
CA GLY A 55 -17.05 -7.65 4.19
C GLY A 55 -16.02 -8.74 3.97
N ASN A 56 -14.72 -8.44 3.94
CA ASN A 56 -13.65 -9.44 4.03
C ASN A 56 -12.38 -8.85 4.64
N ASP A 57 -11.70 -9.58 5.52
CA ASP A 57 -10.34 -9.21 5.93
C ASP A 57 -9.41 -9.00 4.72
N ILE A 58 -8.54 -7.99 4.77
CA ILE A 58 -7.57 -7.73 3.70
C ILE A 58 -6.60 -8.91 3.54
N GLY A 59 -6.33 -9.31 2.30
CA GLY A 59 -5.45 -10.42 1.97
C GLY A 59 -6.10 -11.81 1.98
N LYS A 60 -7.43 -11.92 1.94
CA LYS A 60 -8.17 -13.21 1.95
C LYS A 60 -7.97 -14.10 0.70
N SER A 61 -7.02 -13.77 -0.18
CA SER A 61 -6.65 -14.54 -1.37
C SER A 61 -7.81 -14.73 -2.36
N SER A 62 -8.54 -13.66 -2.65
CA SER A 62 -9.46 -13.60 -3.80
C SER A 62 -8.84 -12.80 -4.95
N ALA A 63 -9.40 -12.91 -6.15
CA ALA A 63 -8.94 -12.15 -7.32
C ALA A 63 -8.91 -10.62 -7.11
N GLU A 64 -9.69 -10.13 -6.14
CA GLU A 64 -9.86 -8.71 -5.84
C GLU A 64 -9.31 -8.33 -4.46
N ASN A 65 -8.86 -9.30 -3.66
CA ASN A 65 -8.32 -9.11 -2.32
C ASN A 65 -7.11 -10.02 -2.12
N THR A 66 -6.00 -9.64 -2.73
CA THR A 66 -4.81 -10.46 -2.84
C THR A 66 -3.93 -10.35 -1.60
N PRO A 67 -3.07 -11.34 -1.31
CA PRO A 67 -2.07 -11.23 -0.24
C PRO A 67 -1.18 -9.99 -0.37
N LEU A 68 -0.99 -9.48 -1.59
CA LEU A 68 -0.22 -8.28 -1.86
C LEU A 68 -0.79 -7.07 -1.13
N ALA A 69 -2.12 -6.90 -1.11
CA ALA A 69 -2.76 -5.78 -0.43
C ALA A 69 -2.46 -5.75 1.09
N ALA A 70 -2.38 -6.93 1.72
CA ALA A 70 -1.97 -7.05 3.11
C ALA A 70 -0.49 -6.67 3.30
N LEU A 71 0.41 -7.11 2.41
CA LEU A 71 1.82 -6.76 2.46
C LEU A 71 2.06 -5.25 2.24
N GLN A 72 1.35 -4.64 1.29
CA GLN A 72 1.34 -3.19 1.07
C GLN A 72 0.96 -2.45 2.37
N LEU A 73 -0.10 -2.90 3.05
CA LEU A 73 -0.56 -2.30 4.30
C LEU A 73 0.48 -2.44 5.41
N ILE A 74 1.04 -3.64 5.61
CA ILE A 74 2.05 -3.90 6.65
C ILE A 74 3.28 -3.03 6.43
N PHE A 75 3.74 -2.91 5.18
CA PHE A 75 4.86 -2.06 4.84
C PHE A 75 4.55 -0.57 5.10
N THR A 76 3.37 -0.12 4.70
CA THR A 76 2.93 1.27 4.91
C THR A 76 2.82 1.61 6.40
N MET A 77 2.30 0.70 7.22
CA MET A 77 2.30 0.86 8.67
C MET A 77 3.72 0.93 9.22
N ALA A 78 4.63 0.06 8.76
CA ALA A 78 6.03 0.09 9.20
C ALA A 78 6.73 1.43 8.87
N GLN A 79 6.43 2.04 7.72
CA GLN A 79 6.97 3.35 7.31
C GLN A 79 6.61 4.48 8.28
N SER A 80 5.49 4.37 8.99
CA SER A 80 5.08 5.38 9.98
C SER A 80 6.02 5.44 11.19
N LEU A 81 6.66 4.32 11.55
CA LEU A 81 7.39 4.14 12.81
C LEU A 81 6.57 4.64 14.03
N HIS A 82 5.25 4.52 13.96
CA HIS A 82 4.36 4.97 15.01
C HIS A 82 4.43 4.02 16.22
N PRO A 83 4.45 4.52 17.48
CA PRO A 83 4.57 3.67 18.67
C PRO A 83 3.53 2.54 18.74
N LEU A 84 2.27 2.81 18.40
CA LEU A 84 1.22 1.78 18.36
C LEU A 84 1.50 0.67 17.32
N VAL A 85 2.15 1.00 16.20
CA VAL A 85 2.56 -0.01 15.20
C VAL A 85 3.72 -0.83 15.75
N GLU A 86 4.68 -0.21 16.44
CA GLU A 86 5.77 -0.93 17.10
C GLU A 86 5.26 -1.86 18.21
N GLU A 87 4.29 -1.42 19.01
CA GLU A 87 3.63 -2.24 20.03
C GLU A 87 2.93 -3.45 19.40
N LEU A 88 2.24 -3.26 18.28
CA LEU A 88 1.56 -4.34 17.57
C LEU A 88 2.53 -5.44 17.13
N SER A 89 3.76 -5.08 16.77
CA SER A 89 4.82 -6.03 16.38
C SER A 89 5.26 -6.98 17.51
N ARG A 90 4.82 -6.73 18.75
CA ARG A 90 5.10 -7.55 19.94
C ARG A 90 3.95 -8.47 20.33
N ILE A 91 2.80 -8.34 19.66
CA ILE A 91 1.60 -9.14 19.90
C ILE A 91 1.57 -10.27 18.85
N ASP A 92 1.18 -11.47 19.25
CA ASP A 92 0.88 -12.55 18.29
C ASP A 92 -0.52 -12.32 17.67
N TYR A 93 -0.61 -11.27 16.85
CA TYR A 93 -1.88 -10.74 16.34
C TYR A 93 -2.69 -11.78 15.56
N LYS A 94 -2.05 -12.60 14.74
CA LYS A 94 -2.67 -13.67 13.93
C LYS A 94 -3.31 -14.80 14.75
N SER A 95 -3.00 -14.88 16.05
CA SER A 95 -3.57 -15.86 16.97
C SER A 95 -4.72 -15.28 17.80
N LEU A 96 -5.03 -13.98 17.63
CA LEU A 96 -6.15 -13.34 18.30
C LEU A 96 -7.48 -13.88 17.77
N GLN A 97 -8.48 -13.88 18.65
CA GLN A 97 -9.87 -14.02 18.22
C GLN A 97 -10.26 -12.79 17.40
N SER A 98 -11.15 -12.94 16.41
CA SER A 98 -11.49 -11.86 15.47
C SER A 98 -11.90 -10.55 16.15
N GLU A 99 -12.72 -10.62 17.20
CA GLU A 99 -13.14 -9.43 17.97
C GLU A 99 -11.94 -8.69 18.59
N LYS A 100 -10.96 -9.43 19.13
CA LYS A 100 -9.74 -8.83 19.69
C LYS A 100 -8.83 -8.27 18.61
N ALA A 101 -8.71 -8.94 17.47
CA ALA A 101 -7.96 -8.43 16.33
C ALA A 101 -8.56 -7.11 15.83
N GLU A 102 -9.90 -7.04 15.74
CA GLU A 102 -10.62 -5.83 15.39
C GLU A 102 -10.39 -4.70 16.41
N GLU A 103 -10.43 -4.99 17.72
CA GLU A 103 -10.11 -4.01 18.77
C GLU A 103 -8.68 -3.47 18.63
N GLU A 104 -7.69 -4.34 18.39
CA GLU A 104 -6.30 -3.90 18.18
C GLU A 104 -6.16 -3.07 16.89
N PHE A 105 -6.82 -3.45 15.80
CA PHE A 105 -6.81 -2.67 14.56
C PHE A 105 -7.48 -1.31 14.75
N LYS A 106 -8.58 -1.26 15.51
CA LYS A 106 -9.28 -0.03 15.84
C LYS A 106 -8.39 0.96 16.59
N LYS A 107 -7.51 0.49 17.49
CA LYS A 107 -6.54 1.37 18.17
C LYS A 107 -5.61 2.07 17.17
N LEU A 108 -5.21 1.40 16.09
CA LEU A 108 -4.41 2.03 15.03
C LEU A 108 -5.20 3.09 14.26
N ILE A 109 -6.48 2.83 13.97
CA ILE A 109 -7.39 3.79 13.32
C ILE A 109 -7.57 5.03 14.21
N ASP A 110 -7.94 4.82 15.48
CA ASP A 110 -8.17 5.89 16.45
C ASP A 110 -6.89 6.71 16.69
N GLY A 111 -5.73 6.04 16.68
CA GLY A 111 -4.42 6.66 16.82
C GLY A 111 -3.90 7.32 15.54
N LYS A 112 -4.62 7.22 14.41
CA LYS A 112 -4.24 7.79 13.11
C LYS A 112 -2.77 7.54 12.75
N VAL A 113 -2.34 6.28 12.85
CA VAL A 113 -0.91 5.92 12.77
C VAL A 113 -0.21 6.33 11.47
N LEU A 114 -0.95 6.66 10.40
CA LEU A 114 -0.40 7.14 9.13
C LEU A 114 -0.52 8.66 8.93
N GLU A 115 -0.93 9.46 9.92
CA GLU A 115 -1.18 10.90 9.76
C GLU A 115 0.03 11.72 9.31
N ASN A 116 1.24 11.22 9.61
CA ASN A 116 2.51 11.85 9.28
C ASN A 116 3.13 11.28 7.99
N LEU A 117 2.49 10.28 7.38
CA LEU A 117 2.85 9.88 6.02
C LEU A 117 2.25 10.91 5.06
N GLY A 118 3.06 11.39 4.10
CA GLY A 118 2.59 12.33 3.09
C GLY A 118 1.73 11.64 2.03
N ILE A 119 2.06 11.82 0.75
CA ILE A 119 1.23 11.30 -0.34
C ILE A 119 1.57 9.83 -0.63
N ILE A 120 0.55 8.97 -0.64
CA ILE A 120 0.61 7.56 -1.02
C ILE A 120 -0.02 7.37 -2.40
N VAL A 121 0.65 6.64 -3.28
CA VAL A 121 0.11 6.23 -4.58
C VAL A 121 0.13 4.71 -4.69
N ASP A 122 -1.02 4.12 -4.96
CA ASP A 122 -1.22 2.70 -5.22
C ASP A 122 -1.44 2.45 -6.72
N LEU A 123 -0.51 1.72 -7.35
CA LEU A 123 -0.58 1.35 -8.76
C LEU A 123 -1.23 -0.04 -8.90
N GLY A 124 -2.32 -0.12 -9.65
CA GLY A 124 -3.04 -1.39 -9.89
C GLY A 124 -3.93 -1.81 -8.72
N CYS A 125 -4.75 -0.90 -8.20
CA CYS A 125 -5.60 -1.16 -7.04
C CYS A 125 -6.75 -2.16 -7.30
N GLY A 126 -7.07 -2.47 -8.56
CA GLY A 126 -8.15 -3.38 -8.90
C GLY A 126 -9.55 -2.79 -8.70
N HIS A 127 -10.57 -3.67 -8.65
CA HIS A 127 -11.97 -3.30 -8.43
C HIS A 127 -12.30 -3.01 -6.96
N GLU A 128 -11.50 -3.51 -6.04
CA GLU A 128 -11.74 -3.39 -4.61
C GLU A 128 -10.50 -2.77 -3.94
N PRO A 129 -10.48 -1.44 -3.76
CA PRO A 129 -9.30 -0.71 -3.29
C PRO A 129 -9.10 -0.86 -1.76
N TYR A 130 -8.95 -2.09 -1.26
CA TYR A 130 -8.85 -2.42 0.17
C TYR A 130 -7.64 -1.77 0.86
N TYR A 131 -6.45 -1.87 0.26
CA TYR A 131 -5.23 -1.27 0.80
C TYR A 131 -5.36 0.27 0.97
N PRO A 132 -5.69 1.04 -0.08
CA PRO A 132 -5.78 2.49 0.04
C PRO A 132 -6.96 2.93 0.93
N ARG A 133 -8.03 2.13 1.03
CA ARG A 133 -9.11 2.32 2.02
C ARG A 133 -8.58 2.28 3.44
N LEU A 134 -7.87 1.22 3.80
CA LEU A 134 -7.33 1.06 5.14
C LEU A 134 -6.28 2.14 5.43
N CYS A 135 -5.50 2.58 4.45
CA CYS A 135 -4.59 3.71 4.63
C CYS A 135 -5.31 5.00 5.04
N ARG A 136 -6.43 5.34 4.38
CA ARG A 136 -7.25 6.51 4.75
C ARG A 136 -7.81 6.39 6.17
N LEU A 137 -8.32 5.20 6.52
CA LEU A 137 -8.84 4.93 7.86
C LEU A 137 -7.76 5.04 8.95
N LEU A 138 -6.54 4.61 8.66
CA LEU A 138 -5.38 4.76 9.54
C LEU A 138 -4.83 6.19 9.58
N GLY A 139 -5.50 7.16 8.94
CA GLY A 139 -5.18 8.58 9.04
C GLY A 139 -4.30 9.14 7.93
N ALA A 140 -3.95 8.37 6.89
CA ALA A 140 -3.19 8.90 5.77
C ALA A 140 -3.96 10.05 5.11
N GLN A 141 -3.32 11.21 4.98
CA GLN A 141 -4.01 12.43 4.55
C GLN A 141 -4.34 12.42 3.06
N GLU A 142 -3.48 11.80 2.24
CA GLU A 142 -3.62 11.83 0.80
C GLU A 142 -3.21 10.50 0.18
N VAL A 143 -4.22 9.75 -0.26
CA VAL A 143 -4.06 8.44 -0.89
C VAL A 143 -4.70 8.45 -2.27
N TRP A 144 -3.91 8.14 -3.28
CA TRP A 144 -4.30 8.08 -4.68
C TRP A 144 -4.20 6.64 -5.21
N THR A 145 -5.11 6.29 -6.12
CA THR A 145 -5.04 5.02 -6.86
C THR A 145 -4.95 5.27 -8.35
N VAL A 146 -4.18 4.43 -9.05
CA VAL A 146 -4.04 4.49 -10.51
C VAL A 146 -4.29 3.11 -11.09
N ASP A 147 -5.28 2.98 -11.96
CA ASP A 147 -5.64 1.71 -12.59
C ASP A 147 -6.35 1.95 -13.94
N VAL A 148 -6.39 0.96 -14.83
CA VAL A 148 -7.22 1.00 -16.05
C VAL A 148 -8.70 0.84 -15.73
N ILE A 149 -9.03 0.23 -14.60
CA ILE A 149 -10.39 0.03 -14.09
C ILE A 149 -11.01 1.38 -13.74
N SER A 150 -12.28 1.60 -14.10
CA SER A 150 -12.96 2.84 -13.75
C SER A 150 -13.37 2.87 -12.29
N ALA A 151 -13.29 4.05 -11.65
CA ALA A 151 -13.87 4.31 -10.33
C ALA A 151 -15.39 4.01 -10.23
N LYS A 152 -16.09 3.94 -11.38
CA LYS A 152 -17.50 3.51 -11.45
C LYS A 152 -17.68 2.03 -11.12
N ASP A 153 -16.65 1.22 -11.39
CA ASP A 153 -16.63 -0.23 -11.19
C ASP A 153 -16.02 -0.61 -9.84
N PHE A 154 -15.70 0.39 -9.00
CA PHE A 154 -15.26 0.16 -7.63
C PHE A 154 -16.40 -0.32 -6.75
N ASN A 155 -16.06 -1.19 -5.79
CA ASN A 155 -16.97 -1.70 -4.76
C ASN A 155 -18.18 -2.38 -5.37
N ARG A 156 -18.04 -3.66 -5.73
CA ARG A 156 -19.14 -4.47 -6.27
C ARG A 156 -20.26 -4.70 -5.25
N GLN A 157 -19.99 -4.44 -3.96
CA GLN A 157 -20.97 -4.48 -2.87
C GLN A 157 -20.95 -3.16 -2.08
N PRO A 158 -21.32 -2.02 -2.69
CA PRO A 158 -21.15 -0.70 -2.08
C PRO A 158 -21.99 -0.51 -0.80
N GLN A 159 -23.07 -1.28 -0.63
CA GLN A 159 -23.92 -1.27 0.56
C GLN A 159 -23.21 -1.70 1.85
N LYS A 160 -22.04 -2.35 1.75
CA LYS A 160 -21.26 -2.80 2.90
C LYS A 160 -20.14 -1.84 3.30
N THR A 161 -19.92 -0.78 2.53
CA THR A 161 -18.83 0.18 2.74
C THR A 161 -19.40 1.56 3.02
N ASN A 162 -18.75 2.33 3.91
CA ASN A 162 -19.16 3.70 4.21
C ASN A 162 -19.18 4.56 2.91
N PRO A 163 -20.32 5.17 2.54
CA PRO A 163 -20.43 5.96 1.31
C PRO A 163 -19.43 7.12 1.20
N GLN A 164 -19.00 7.71 2.32
CA GLN A 164 -18.00 8.78 2.32
C GLN A 164 -16.63 8.27 1.86
N ILE A 165 -16.24 7.08 2.32
CA ILE A 165 -15.01 6.40 1.90
C ILE A 165 -15.05 6.11 0.39
N ILE A 166 -16.18 5.59 -0.11
CA ILE A 166 -16.35 5.34 -1.55
C ILE A 166 -16.23 6.65 -2.35
N ALA A 167 -16.81 7.75 -1.87
CA ALA A 167 -16.72 9.04 -2.54
C ALA A 167 -15.27 9.55 -2.61
N GLU A 168 -14.49 9.39 -1.54
CA GLU A 168 -13.07 9.74 -1.51
C GLU A 168 -12.22 8.84 -2.43
N GLU A 169 -12.48 7.53 -2.43
CA GLU A 169 -11.84 6.57 -3.34
C GLU A 169 -12.05 6.98 -4.79
N ARG A 170 -13.29 7.34 -5.16
CA ARG A 170 -13.62 7.77 -6.53
C ARG A 170 -13.00 9.13 -6.87
N LYS A 171 -12.91 10.04 -5.91
CA LYS A 171 -12.33 11.38 -6.10
C LYS A 171 -10.82 11.29 -6.37
N ASN A 172 -10.12 10.44 -5.64
CA ASN A 172 -8.66 10.29 -5.70
C ASN A 172 -8.23 9.07 -6.55
N HIS A 173 -9.03 8.74 -7.56
CA HIS A 173 -8.70 7.70 -8.52
C HIS A 173 -8.35 8.31 -9.88
N ILE A 174 -7.32 7.77 -10.51
CA ILE A 174 -6.86 8.14 -11.85
C ILE A 174 -7.02 6.91 -12.74
N GLN A 175 -8.03 6.95 -13.61
CA GLN A 175 -8.23 5.90 -14.61
C GLN A 175 -7.20 6.08 -15.74
N LEU A 176 -6.20 5.21 -15.81
CA LEU A 176 -5.06 5.36 -16.73
C LEU A 176 -4.38 4.02 -17.00
N ASP A 177 -4.06 3.76 -18.27
CA ASP A 177 -3.12 2.69 -18.63
C ASP A 177 -1.68 3.16 -18.39
N LEU A 178 -0.96 2.45 -17.52
CA LEU A 178 0.42 2.76 -17.17
C LEU A 178 1.41 2.57 -18.34
N ASN A 179 1.01 1.87 -19.41
CA ASN A 179 1.79 1.84 -20.65
C ASN A 179 1.69 3.13 -21.47
N ASN A 180 0.80 4.06 -21.10
CA ASN A 180 0.73 5.37 -21.74
C ASN A 180 2.08 6.09 -21.56
N PRO A 181 2.74 6.55 -22.64
CA PRO A 181 4.05 7.21 -22.57
C PRO A 181 4.04 8.50 -21.72
N THR A 182 2.86 9.09 -21.51
CA THR A 182 2.65 10.30 -20.68
C THR A 182 2.06 10.00 -19.30
N ALA A 183 2.05 8.74 -18.86
CA ALA A 183 1.39 8.33 -17.62
C ALA A 183 1.86 9.13 -16.39
N VAL A 184 3.18 9.33 -16.25
CA VAL A 184 3.78 10.10 -15.15
C VAL A 184 3.26 11.54 -15.12
N GLU A 185 3.20 12.20 -16.27
CA GLU A 185 2.74 13.59 -16.38
C GLU A 185 1.27 13.72 -16.00
N ILE A 186 0.43 12.77 -16.45
CA ILE A 186 -0.99 12.72 -16.11
C ILE A 186 -1.17 12.52 -14.61
N ILE A 187 -0.43 11.59 -13.99
CA ILE A 187 -0.53 11.32 -12.55
C ILE A 187 -0.15 12.57 -11.75
N LEU A 188 1.01 13.18 -12.03
CA LEU A 188 1.47 14.38 -11.33
C LEU A 188 0.52 15.57 -11.54
N SER A 189 -0.04 15.74 -12.75
CA SER A 189 -1.02 16.78 -13.01
C SER A 189 -2.32 16.61 -12.22
N ARG A 190 -2.73 15.37 -11.94
CA ARG A 190 -3.97 15.07 -11.18
C ARG A 190 -3.77 15.22 -9.67
N ILE A 191 -2.62 14.79 -9.16
CA ILE A 191 -2.22 14.98 -7.76
C ILE A 191 -1.95 16.46 -7.48
N GLY A 192 -1.37 17.17 -8.46
CA GLY A 192 -1.09 18.60 -8.39
C GLY A 192 0.16 18.95 -7.56
N ARG A 193 0.96 17.96 -7.17
CA ARG A 193 2.19 18.11 -6.37
C ARG A 193 3.21 17.02 -6.71
N ASP A 194 4.48 17.30 -6.46
CA ASP A 194 5.65 16.45 -6.72
C ASP A 194 6.29 15.89 -5.42
N ASN A 195 5.50 15.79 -4.35
CA ASN A 195 5.97 15.40 -3.02
C ASN A 195 5.48 14.00 -2.57
N ILE A 196 5.49 13.02 -3.48
CA ILE A 196 5.01 11.65 -3.21
C ILE A 196 6.01 10.91 -2.31
N ASP A 197 5.52 10.42 -1.17
CA ASP A 197 6.30 9.73 -0.13
C ASP A 197 6.43 8.24 -0.40
N LEU A 198 5.34 7.62 -0.83
CA LEU A 198 5.25 6.18 -1.05
C LEU A 198 4.52 5.89 -2.36
N VAL A 199 5.17 5.09 -3.21
CA VAL A 199 4.52 4.43 -4.33
C VAL A 199 4.59 2.94 -4.09
N THR A 200 3.47 2.25 -4.18
CA THR A 200 3.40 0.80 -4.09
C THR A 200 2.56 0.26 -5.23
N GLU A 201 2.69 -1.03 -5.49
CA GLU A 201 1.93 -1.68 -6.56
C GLU A 201 1.38 -3.04 -6.15
N ALA A 202 0.37 -3.50 -6.87
CA ALA A 202 -0.10 -4.88 -6.82
C ALA A 202 -0.02 -5.47 -8.24
N TYR A 203 -1.06 -6.17 -8.70
CA TYR A 203 -1.10 -6.67 -10.07
C TYR A 203 -1.44 -5.54 -11.03
N LEU A 204 -0.44 -5.06 -11.77
CA LEU A 204 -0.62 -4.05 -12.80
C LEU A 204 -1.37 -4.64 -14.01
N SER A 205 -2.65 -4.31 -14.14
CA SER A 205 -3.45 -4.63 -15.33
C SER A 205 -3.13 -3.67 -16.48
N THR A 206 -3.11 -4.18 -17.70
CA THR A 206 -2.93 -3.37 -18.93
C THR A 206 -4.08 -3.63 -19.91
N GLY A 207 -4.32 -2.71 -20.86
CA GLY A 207 -5.24 -2.96 -21.98
C GLY A 207 -6.66 -2.37 -21.88
N GLY A 208 -6.92 -1.45 -20.95
CA GLY A 208 -8.23 -0.77 -20.87
C GLY A 208 -9.45 -1.72 -20.66
N PRO A 209 -10.68 -1.20 -20.78
CA PRO A 209 -11.90 -1.97 -20.49
C PRO A 209 -12.34 -2.95 -21.60
N HIS A 210 -11.68 -3.00 -22.75
CA HIS A 210 -12.16 -3.72 -23.93
C HIS A 210 -11.15 -4.65 -24.64
N GLU A 211 -9.91 -4.75 -24.17
CA GLU A 211 -8.94 -5.69 -24.72
C GLU A 211 -8.59 -6.77 -23.70
N ASP A 212 -8.30 -7.97 -24.21
CA ASP A 212 -7.93 -9.15 -23.44
C ASP A 212 -6.85 -8.76 -22.41
N LYS A 213 -7.24 -8.74 -21.12
CA LYS A 213 -6.39 -8.31 -20.02
C LYS A 213 -5.18 -9.24 -19.89
N TYR A 214 -4.10 -8.94 -20.59
CA TYR A 214 -2.81 -9.55 -20.33
C TYR A 214 -2.15 -8.82 -19.16
N TYR A 215 -1.85 -9.58 -18.10
CA TYR A 215 -1.18 -9.10 -16.89
C TYR A 215 0.32 -8.92 -17.14
N ILE A 216 0.75 -7.89 -17.86
CA ILE A 216 2.18 -7.61 -18.00
C ILE A 216 2.41 -6.10 -18.14
N SER A 217 2.65 -5.41 -17.03
CA SER A 217 3.39 -4.14 -17.02
C SER A 217 4.73 -4.36 -16.32
N TYR A 218 5.84 -4.18 -17.05
CA TYR A 218 7.20 -4.27 -16.52
C TYR A 218 7.75 -2.90 -16.03
N LYS A 219 6.88 -1.88 -15.86
CA LYS A 219 7.32 -0.49 -15.65
C LYS A 219 6.92 0.14 -14.31
N GLY A 220 6.38 -0.65 -13.38
CA GLY A 220 5.98 -0.20 -12.05
C GLY A 220 7.02 0.67 -11.34
N GLU A 221 8.21 0.09 -11.17
CA GLU A 221 9.38 0.78 -10.63
C GLU A 221 9.74 2.04 -11.43
N GLU A 222 9.84 1.95 -12.76
CA GLU A 222 10.25 3.08 -13.61
C GLU A 222 9.32 4.30 -13.43
N ILE A 223 8.02 4.04 -13.35
CA ILE A 223 7.00 5.05 -13.08
C ILE A 223 7.15 5.57 -11.66
N ALA A 224 7.23 4.68 -10.67
CA ALA A 224 7.36 5.02 -9.26
C ALA A 224 8.56 5.95 -9.01
N MET A 225 9.73 5.62 -9.54
CA MET A 225 10.95 6.42 -9.38
C MET A 225 10.84 7.81 -10.00
N LYS A 226 10.02 8.00 -11.04
CA LYS A 226 9.72 9.32 -11.61
C LYS A 226 8.74 10.12 -10.74
N LEU A 227 7.77 9.45 -10.12
CA LEU A 227 6.75 10.06 -9.26
C LEU A 227 7.27 10.50 -7.89
N LEU A 228 8.14 9.70 -7.26
CA LEU A 228 8.58 9.92 -5.88
C LEU A 228 9.32 11.24 -5.71
N LYS A 229 9.29 11.81 -4.51
CA LYS A 229 10.22 12.86 -4.09
C LYS A 229 11.57 12.26 -3.69
N LYS A 230 12.60 13.09 -3.52
CA LYS A 230 13.87 12.65 -2.93
C LYS A 230 13.64 12.11 -1.51
N GLY A 231 14.14 10.91 -1.23
CA GLY A 231 13.90 10.14 -0.01
C GLY A 231 12.57 9.39 0.03
N GLY A 232 11.74 9.53 -1.01
CA GLY A 232 10.51 8.75 -1.17
C GLY A 232 10.83 7.30 -1.52
N VAL A 233 9.87 6.41 -1.24
CA VAL A 233 10.08 4.96 -1.27
C VAL A 233 9.14 4.30 -2.28
N TYR A 234 9.71 3.41 -3.08
CA TYR A 234 8.97 2.45 -3.87
C TYR A 234 9.01 1.08 -3.19
N PHE A 235 7.86 0.41 -3.13
CA PHE A 235 7.75 -0.95 -2.61
C PHE A 235 6.93 -1.84 -3.54
N ASN A 236 7.50 -2.96 -3.96
CA ASN A 236 6.78 -4.02 -4.65
C ASN A 236 6.56 -5.20 -3.67
N PRO A 237 5.30 -5.51 -3.29
CA PRO A 237 4.99 -6.58 -2.35
C PRO A 237 5.18 -7.99 -2.93
N GLU A 238 5.12 -8.15 -4.26
CA GLU A 238 5.28 -9.45 -4.92
C GLU A 238 6.74 -9.89 -4.91
N THR A 239 7.65 -8.99 -5.32
CA THR A 239 9.10 -9.25 -5.33
C THR A 239 9.76 -8.92 -3.98
N GLN A 240 9.06 -8.23 -3.09
CA GLN A 240 9.59 -7.61 -1.86
C GLN A 240 10.75 -6.64 -2.14
N GLU A 241 10.77 -6.05 -3.34
CA GLU A 241 11.75 -5.06 -3.73
C GLU A 241 11.43 -3.69 -3.10
N LEU A 242 12.48 -3.02 -2.66
CA LEU A 242 12.43 -1.70 -2.02
C LEU A 242 13.45 -0.79 -2.70
N LYS A 243 13.00 0.37 -3.19
CA LYS A 243 13.89 1.41 -3.75
C LYS A 243 13.61 2.78 -3.14
N ILE A 244 14.64 3.62 -3.18
CA ILE A 244 14.62 4.99 -2.66
C ILE A 244 15.06 5.91 -3.79
N LYS A 245 14.38 7.03 -3.96
CA LYS A 245 14.81 8.10 -4.89
C LYS A 245 15.74 9.09 -4.20
#